data_AF-A0A2N0V5U0-F1
#
_entry.id   AF-A0A2N0V5U0-F1
#
_cell.length_a   1.000
_cell.length_b   1.000
_cell.length_c   1.000
_cell.angle_alpha   90.00
_cell.angle_beta   90.00
_cell.angle_gamma   90.00
#
_symmetry.space_group_name_H-M   'P 1'
#
loop_
_entity.id
_entity.type
_entity.pdbx_description
1 polymer ?
#
loop_
_entity_poly.entity_id
_entity_poly.type
_entity_poly.pdbx_seq_one_letter_code
_entity_poly.pdbx_strand_id
1 'polypeptide(L)'
;MRNAGRFYESHHNLSRDNGGSWISLRFSSERSPFVTMQWLKDRDDETGGRESIEYRIRVLGLFAEDSGSNLLTRVELERAFERGQIIRDDEPYGLLVLSDVGLGEYRDESVAIIAKVIGYGDFGPDARRVEYIEIPYCTNSKNEIIFAGDLANLVGKLSNATLMVDNGGVGATVNKLIEAMGVPVVKVNWGKPCFKKEYQDRFYNQRACAMVRMRDAIKSGRVSFRMNIDRKMKEKILLQGARLPYHFAEAGGLRYVMEKKEVMRKNGIKSPDIFDAKSFAWLEDAVYMVSDNAGSGVTSAVESAKAAVEDMFSDVE
;
A
#
# COMPACT_ATOMS: atom_id res chain seq x y z
N MET A 1 19.67 -11.12 -2.86
CA MET A 1 20.65 -11.47 -3.92
C MET A 1 20.03 -12.56 -4.79
N ARG A 2 20.37 -12.65 -6.09
CA ARG A 2 19.77 -13.62 -7.02
C ARG A 2 20.16 -15.06 -6.65
N ASN A 3 19.27 -16.02 -6.90
CA ASN A 3 19.49 -17.45 -6.62
C ASN A 3 20.20 -18.20 -7.74
N ALA A 4 20.85 -17.45 -8.63
CA ALA A 4 21.46 -17.97 -9.81
C ALA A 4 22.62 -17.08 -10.25
N GLY A 5 23.52 -17.65 -11.03
CA GLY A 5 24.68 -16.98 -11.57
C GLY A 5 25.89 -17.02 -10.66
N ARG A 6 27.02 -16.53 -11.19
CA ARG A 6 28.36 -16.76 -10.61
C ARG A 6 28.52 -16.31 -9.16
N PHE A 7 27.85 -15.23 -8.76
CA PHE A 7 27.90 -14.73 -7.39
C PHE A 7 27.11 -15.63 -6.41
N TYR A 8 25.99 -16.22 -6.84
CA TYR A 8 25.29 -17.22 -6.05
C TYR A 8 26.14 -18.49 -5.92
N GLU A 9 26.70 -18.96 -7.03
CA GLU A 9 27.58 -20.12 -7.09
C GLU A 9 28.80 -19.96 -6.18
N SER A 10 29.41 -18.77 -6.10
CA SER A 10 30.55 -18.48 -5.22
C SER A 10 30.22 -18.56 -3.72
N HIS A 11 28.93 -18.55 -3.37
CA HIS A 11 28.44 -18.71 -1.99
C HIS A 11 27.85 -20.09 -1.73
N HIS A 12 27.77 -20.96 -2.75
CA HIS A 12 27.20 -22.31 -2.68
C HIS A 12 28.17 -23.32 -3.29
N ASN A 13 27.95 -23.75 -4.54
CA ASN A 13 28.70 -24.85 -5.15
C ASN A 13 30.21 -24.60 -5.27
N LEU A 14 30.64 -23.35 -5.46
CA LEU A 14 32.06 -23.00 -5.58
C LEU A 14 32.70 -22.61 -4.22
N SER A 15 31.94 -22.64 -3.13
CA SER A 15 32.45 -22.35 -1.79
C SER A 15 33.38 -23.46 -1.29
N ARG A 16 34.32 -23.10 -0.40
CA ARG A 16 35.23 -24.07 0.25
C ARG A 16 34.48 -25.17 1.01
N ASP A 17 33.36 -24.83 1.63
CA ASP A 17 32.55 -25.78 2.40
C ASP A 17 31.95 -26.88 1.50
N ASN A 18 31.73 -26.59 0.21
CA ASN A 18 31.26 -27.54 -0.79
C ASN A 18 32.38 -28.02 -1.74
N GLY A 19 33.66 -27.91 -1.35
CA GLY A 19 34.80 -28.43 -2.11
C GLY A 19 35.32 -27.51 -3.22
N GLY A 20 34.84 -26.28 -3.30
CA GLY A 20 35.35 -25.24 -4.21
C GLY A 20 36.50 -24.41 -3.60
N SER A 21 36.90 -23.35 -4.29
CA SER A 21 38.04 -22.50 -3.87
C SER A 21 37.63 -21.18 -3.20
N TRP A 22 36.35 -20.82 -3.22
CA TRP A 22 35.87 -19.51 -2.78
C TRP A 22 35.62 -19.46 -1.27
N ILE A 23 36.09 -18.39 -0.62
CA ILE A 23 35.72 -18.07 0.76
C ILE A 23 34.42 -17.27 0.72
N SER A 24 33.34 -17.85 1.20
CA SER A 24 32.01 -17.24 1.17
C SER A 24 31.78 -16.46 2.47
N LEU A 25 31.66 -15.14 2.37
CA LEU A 25 31.42 -14.26 3.52
C LEU A 25 29.99 -13.71 3.45
N ARG A 26 29.25 -13.85 4.55
CA ARG A 26 27.91 -13.27 4.70
C ARG A 26 27.88 -12.30 5.86
N PHE A 27 27.58 -11.04 5.57
CA PHE A 27 27.45 -9.98 6.55
C PHE A 27 25.97 -9.72 6.81
N SER A 28 25.59 -9.77 8.10
CA SER A 28 24.25 -9.38 8.54
C SER A 28 24.38 -8.07 9.29
N SER A 29 23.50 -7.12 8.99
CA SER A 29 23.41 -5.84 9.69
C SER A 29 23.14 -6.02 11.18
N GLU A 30 22.48 -7.10 11.61
CA GLU A 30 22.26 -7.44 13.03
C GLU A 30 23.57 -7.66 13.80
N ARG A 31 24.68 -7.96 13.10
CA ARG A 31 26.01 -8.18 13.69
C ARG A 31 26.96 -6.99 13.48
N SER A 32 26.48 -5.90 12.90
CA SER A 32 27.29 -4.71 12.64
C SER A 32 27.35 -3.82 13.89
N PRO A 33 28.53 -3.36 14.33
CA PRO A 33 28.64 -2.45 15.47
C PRO A 33 28.08 -1.04 15.17
N PHE A 34 27.77 -0.73 13.91
CA PHE A 34 27.23 0.56 13.47
C PHE A 34 25.70 0.57 13.36
N VAL A 35 25.04 -0.56 13.59
CA VAL A 35 23.59 -0.70 13.46
C VAL A 35 22.94 -0.65 14.85
N THR A 36 21.96 0.24 15.00
CA THR A 36 21.23 0.39 16.25
C THR A 36 20.00 -0.52 16.30
N MET A 37 19.54 -0.84 17.51
CA MET A 37 18.28 -1.60 17.70
C MET A 37 17.07 -0.88 17.12
N GLN A 38 17.05 0.45 17.18
CA GLN A 38 15.98 1.24 16.57
C GLN A 38 15.98 1.07 15.05
N TRP A 39 17.15 1.14 14.40
CA TRP A 39 17.25 0.93 12.96
C TRP A 39 16.76 -0.48 12.57
N LEU A 40 17.09 -1.51 13.33
CA LEU A 40 16.60 -2.87 13.08
C LEU A 40 15.07 -2.96 13.20
N LYS A 41 14.49 -2.32 14.22
CA LYS A 41 13.04 -2.28 14.41
C LYS A 41 12.35 -1.54 13.27
N ASP A 42 12.89 -0.40 12.84
CA ASP A 42 12.32 0.36 11.72
C ASP A 42 12.36 -0.46 10.42
N ARG A 43 13.44 -1.23 10.18
CA ARG A 43 13.54 -2.14 9.02
C ARG A 43 12.61 -3.34 9.13
N ASP A 44 12.42 -3.88 10.33
CA ASP A 44 11.46 -4.97 10.59
C ASP A 44 10.04 -4.50 10.22
N ASP A 45 9.63 -3.34 10.74
CA ASP A 45 8.32 -2.73 10.44
C ASP A 45 8.17 -2.36 8.96
N GLU A 46 9.19 -1.74 8.37
CA GLU A 46 9.18 -1.25 6.98
C GLU A 46 9.06 -2.38 5.95
N THR A 47 9.62 -3.56 6.24
CA THR A 47 9.66 -4.69 5.30
C THR A 47 8.53 -5.71 5.53
N GLY A 48 7.68 -5.47 6.54
CA GLY A 48 6.61 -6.38 6.92
C GLY A 48 7.12 -7.61 7.68
N GLY A 49 8.19 -7.44 8.46
CA GLY A 49 8.75 -8.40 9.39
C GLY A 49 10.03 -9.09 8.91
N ARG A 50 10.75 -9.65 9.87
CA ARG A 50 12.05 -10.33 9.72
C ARG A 50 12.07 -11.48 8.73
N GLU A 51 10.95 -12.19 8.63
CA GLU A 51 10.79 -13.33 7.72
C GLU A 51 10.48 -12.90 6.28
N SER A 52 10.25 -11.60 6.04
CA SER A 52 10.04 -11.08 4.68
C SER A 52 11.28 -11.31 3.81
N ILE A 53 11.05 -11.57 2.52
CA ILE A 53 12.15 -11.73 1.55
C ILE A 53 13.03 -10.46 1.52
N GLU A 54 12.41 -9.28 1.65
CA GLU A 54 13.13 -8.02 1.67
C GLU A 54 14.03 -7.86 2.91
N TYR A 55 13.55 -8.17 4.12
CA TYR A 55 14.39 -8.13 5.33
C TYR A 55 15.54 -9.13 5.24
N ARG A 56 15.24 -10.38 4.83
CA ARG A 56 16.24 -11.43 4.66
C ARG A 56 17.37 -11.00 3.72
N ILE A 57 17.04 -10.31 2.62
CA ILE A 57 18.03 -9.83 1.67
C ILE A 57 18.75 -8.56 2.18
N ARG A 58 18.01 -7.53 2.62
CA ARG A 58 18.55 -6.21 2.94
C ARG A 58 19.24 -6.14 4.30
N VAL A 59 18.80 -6.95 5.27
CA VAL A 59 19.28 -6.91 6.66
C VAL A 59 20.11 -8.16 7.00
N LEU A 60 19.65 -9.35 6.64
CA LEU A 60 20.36 -10.60 6.97
C LEU A 60 21.45 -10.98 5.95
N GLY A 61 21.47 -10.35 4.78
CA GLY A 61 22.41 -10.68 3.69
C GLY A 61 22.16 -12.06 3.08
N LEU A 62 20.91 -12.55 3.14
CA LEU A 62 20.52 -13.83 2.55
C LEU A 62 20.26 -13.69 1.04
N PHE A 63 20.38 -14.81 0.34
CA PHE A 63 19.86 -14.94 -1.02
C PHE A 63 18.34 -14.93 -0.99
N ALA A 64 17.71 -14.56 -2.11
CA ALA A 64 16.26 -14.69 -2.19
C ALA A 64 15.89 -16.17 -1.98
N GLU A 65 14.66 -16.47 -1.60
CA GLU A 65 14.13 -17.82 -1.77
C GLU A 65 13.04 -17.71 -2.82
N ASP A 66 12.96 -18.68 -3.72
CA ASP A 66 11.99 -18.67 -4.82
C ASP A 66 10.59 -18.90 -4.23
N SER A 67 9.97 -17.82 -3.77
CA SER A 67 8.68 -17.83 -3.10
C SER A 67 7.93 -16.52 -3.35
N GLY A 68 7.98 -16.04 -4.59
CA GLY A 68 7.11 -14.99 -5.08
C GLY A 68 5.87 -15.60 -5.74
N SER A 69 4.89 -16.04 -4.97
CA SER A 69 3.59 -16.40 -5.56
C SER A 69 2.54 -15.34 -5.30
N ASN A 70 2.38 -14.86 -4.06
CA ASN A 70 1.39 -13.86 -3.69
C ASN A 70 1.89 -12.92 -2.58
N LEU A 71 1.43 -11.67 -2.61
CA LEU A 71 1.85 -10.58 -1.71
C LEU A 71 1.35 -10.75 -0.27
N LEU A 72 0.16 -11.32 -0.12
CA LEU A 72 -0.54 -11.51 1.16
C LEU A 72 -1.09 -12.93 1.23
N THR A 73 -1.19 -13.43 2.45
CA THR A 73 -1.86 -14.70 2.77
C THR A 73 -3.27 -14.46 3.27
N ARG A 74 -4.13 -15.47 3.16
CA ARG A 74 -5.49 -15.41 3.71
C ARG A 74 -5.50 -15.11 5.21
N VAL A 75 -4.59 -15.72 5.97
CA VAL A 75 -4.50 -15.56 7.43
C VAL A 75 -4.18 -14.11 7.81
N GLU A 76 -3.28 -13.46 7.08
CA GLU A 76 -2.96 -12.04 7.31
C GLU A 76 -4.18 -11.13 7.06
N LEU A 77 -4.98 -11.46 6.05
CA LEU A 77 -6.20 -10.72 5.72
C LEU A 77 -7.32 -10.95 6.74
N GLU A 78 -7.48 -12.19 7.22
CA GLU A 78 -8.47 -12.53 8.26
C GLU A 78 -8.18 -11.75 9.55
N ARG A 79 -6.91 -11.62 9.94
CA ARG A 79 -6.51 -10.76 11.06
C ARG A 79 -6.93 -9.30 10.89
N ALA A 80 -6.94 -8.77 9.67
CA ALA A 80 -7.40 -7.41 9.41
C ALA A 80 -8.93 -7.26 9.59
N PHE A 81 -9.72 -8.32 9.37
CA PHE A 81 -11.16 -8.33 9.69
C PHE A 81 -11.44 -8.45 11.19
N GLU A 82 -10.57 -9.15 11.92
CA GLU A 82 -10.74 -9.41 13.35
C GLU A 82 -10.24 -8.27 14.25
N ARG A 83 -9.49 -7.32 13.70
CA ARG A 83 -8.73 -6.33 14.46
C ARG A 83 -9.58 -5.35 15.27
N GLY A 84 -10.81 -5.07 14.83
CA GLY A 84 -11.65 -4.09 15.49
C GLY A 84 -11.22 -2.65 15.20
N GLN A 85 -11.56 -1.73 16.10
CA GLN A 85 -11.23 -0.30 15.93
C GLN A 85 -9.74 -0.06 16.27
N ILE A 86 -9.03 0.56 15.35
CA ILE A 86 -7.63 0.99 15.47
C ILE A 86 -7.47 2.51 15.33
N ILE A 87 -8.50 3.25 14.91
CA ILE A 87 -8.56 4.71 14.91
C ILE A 87 -9.75 5.13 15.78
N ARG A 88 -9.48 5.83 16.87
CA ARG A 88 -10.52 6.31 17.77
C ARG A 88 -11.23 7.53 17.17
N ASP A 89 -12.46 7.75 17.60
CA ASP A 89 -13.28 8.85 17.07
C ASP A 89 -12.80 10.24 17.54
N ASP A 90 -12.00 10.30 18.60
CA ASP A 90 -11.35 11.51 19.12
C ASP A 90 -10.00 11.82 18.47
N GLU A 91 -9.46 10.92 17.64
CA GLU A 91 -8.20 11.14 16.91
C GLU A 91 -8.43 12.03 15.68
N PRO A 92 -7.44 12.84 15.26
CA PRO A 92 -7.56 13.76 14.12
C PRO A 92 -7.46 13.02 12.77
N TYR A 93 -8.38 12.07 12.55
CA TYR A 93 -8.47 11.30 11.31
C TYR A 93 -9.17 12.11 10.21
N GLY A 94 -8.93 11.72 8.96
CA GLY A 94 -9.70 12.19 7.81
C GLY A 94 -10.39 11.04 7.08
N LEU A 95 -11.28 11.41 6.15
CA LEU A 95 -12.00 10.47 5.31
C LEU A 95 -11.44 10.47 3.89
N LEU A 96 -11.22 9.28 3.34
CA LEU A 96 -10.91 9.07 1.94
C LEU A 96 -12.03 8.28 1.27
N VAL A 97 -12.43 8.73 0.08
CA VAL A 97 -13.26 7.95 -0.86
C VAL A 97 -12.34 7.45 -1.97
N LEU A 98 -12.13 6.14 -2.02
CA LEU A 98 -11.16 5.48 -2.91
C LEU A 98 -11.91 4.73 -4.00
N SER A 99 -11.61 4.98 -5.27
CA SER A 99 -12.34 4.35 -6.37
C SER A 99 -11.47 3.83 -7.51
N ASP A 100 -11.49 2.50 -7.70
CA ASP A 100 -10.98 1.85 -8.90
C ASP A 100 -12.11 1.75 -9.93
N VAL A 101 -11.85 2.17 -11.17
CA VAL A 101 -12.85 2.23 -12.24
C VAL A 101 -12.62 1.07 -13.20
N GLY A 102 -13.58 0.15 -13.26
CA GLY A 102 -13.55 -0.95 -14.22
C GLY A 102 -13.83 -0.46 -15.64
N LEU A 103 -13.16 -1.07 -16.63
CA LEU A 103 -13.46 -0.83 -18.05
C LEU A 103 -14.88 -1.33 -18.34
N GLY A 104 -15.84 -0.39 -18.42
CA GLY A 104 -17.27 -0.63 -18.55
C GLY A 104 -17.66 -1.39 -19.81
N GLU A 105 -17.64 -2.72 -19.75
CA GLU A 105 -18.31 -3.67 -20.64
C GLU A 105 -18.53 -5.01 -19.89
N TYR A 106 -18.99 -4.97 -18.63
CA TYR A 106 -19.17 -6.14 -17.75
C TYR A 106 -17.89 -6.91 -17.35
N ARG A 107 -16.69 -6.44 -17.73
CA ARG A 107 -15.42 -7.15 -17.52
C ARG A 107 -14.85 -6.99 -16.11
N ASP A 108 -14.51 -5.76 -15.75
CA ASP A 108 -13.94 -5.40 -14.44
C ASP A 108 -14.98 -4.66 -13.59
N GLU A 109 -14.83 -4.69 -12.27
CA GLU A 109 -15.79 -4.06 -11.35
C GLU A 109 -15.33 -2.64 -11.02
N SER A 110 -16.25 -1.69 -11.11
CA SER A 110 -16.08 -0.36 -10.52
C SER A 110 -16.35 -0.43 -9.03
N VAL A 111 -15.38 0.03 -8.25
CA VAL A 111 -15.37 -0.07 -6.79
C VAL A 111 -15.28 1.33 -6.19
N ALA A 112 -16.02 1.57 -5.10
CA ALA A 112 -15.84 2.74 -4.23
C ALA A 112 -15.78 2.28 -2.78
N ILE A 113 -14.82 2.80 -2.03
CA ILE A 113 -14.55 2.42 -0.63
C ILE A 113 -14.37 3.69 0.19
N ILE A 114 -14.99 3.74 1.37
CA ILE A 114 -14.75 4.80 2.34
C ILE A 114 -13.76 4.29 3.37
N ALA A 115 -12.73 5.09 3.66
CA ALA A 115 -11.73 4.79 4.68
C ALA A 115 -11.51 5.96 5.64
N LYS A 116 -11.37 5.66 6.93
CA LYS A 116 -10.75 6.56 7.92
C LYS A 116 -9.24 6.39 7.83
N VAL A 117 -8.51 7.50 7.84
CA VAL A 117 -7.04 7.50 7.76
C VAL A 117 -6.45 8.49 8.76
N ILE A 118 -5.32 8.12 9.34
CA ILE A 118 -4.49 9.00 10.18
C ILE A 118 -3.01 8.68 9.92
N GLY A 119 -2.16 9.69 9.98
CA GLY A 119 -0.69 9.58 9.88
C GLY A 119 -0.16 9.55 8.45
N TYR A 120 1.15 9.79 8.31
CA TYR A 120 1.82 9.91 7.01
C TYR A 120 3.03 8.97 6.88
N GLY A 121 3.62 8.54 8.01
CA GLY A 121 4.77 7.65 8.05
C GLY A 121 4.45 6.18 7.72
N ASP A 122 5.49 5.39 7.46
CA ASP A 122 5.37 3.92 7.35
C ASP A 122 5.63 3.19 8.66
N PHE A 123 6.31 3.84 9.59
CA PHE A 123 6.71 3.33 10.90
C PHE A 123 6.79 4.49 11.91
N GLY A 124 6.97 4.15 13.19
CA GLY A 124 7.01 5.13 14.27
C GLY A 124 5.63 5.63 14.73
N PRO A 125 5.58 6.70 15.55
CA PRO A 125 4.35 7.19 16.16
C PRO A 125 3.36 7.80 15.14
N ASP A 126 3.85 8.36 14.03
CA ASP A 126 3.05 8.88 12.92
C ASP A 126 2.79 7.81 11.83
N ALA A 127 3.01 6.52 12.13
CA ALA A 127 2.76 5.46 11.17
C ALA A 127 1.29 5.49 10.74
N ARG A 128 1.08 5.55 9.42
CA ARG A 128 -0.25 5.59 8.83
C ARG A 128 -1.06 4.39 9.30
N ARG A 129 -2.28 4.66 9.76
CA ARG A 129 -3.33 3.68 10.10
C ARG A 129 -4.53 3.93 9.20
N VAL A 130 -5.18 2.84 8.76
CA VAL A 130 -6.34 2.90 7.87
C VAL A 130 -7.43 1.93 8.33
N GLU A 131 -8.63 2.47 8.55
CA GLU A 131 -9.84 1.67 8.70
C GLU A 131 -10.71 1.79 7.46
N TYR A 132 -10.97 0.68 6.79
CA TYR A 132 -11.95 0.67 5.72
C TYR A 132 -13.33 0.46 6.35
N ILE A 133 -14.23 1.43 6.20
CA ILE A 133 -15.49 1.49 6.95
C ILE A 133 -16.72 1.18 6.11
N GLU A 134 -16.67 1.34 4.78
CA GLU A 134 -17.79 1.02 3.90
C GLU A 134 -17.32 0.67 2.48
N ILE A 135 -18.09 -0.15 1.76
CA ILE A 135 -17.96 -0.35 0.30
C ILE A 135 -19.32 -0.04 -0.36
N PRO A 136 -19.61 1.25 -0.63
CA PRO A 136 -20.91 1.64 -1.20
C PRO A 136 -21.15 1.06 -2.60
N TYR A 137 -20.07 0.89 -3.37
CA TYR A 137 -20.16 0.38 -4.74
C TYR A 137 -19.11 -0.70 -5.00
N CYS A 138 -19.56 -1.81 -5.57
CA CYS A 138 -18.74 -2.85 -6.16
C CYS A 138 -19.57 -3.53 -7.24
N THR A 139 -19.50 -2.99 -8.47
CA THR A 139 -20.43 -3.34 -9.55
C THR A 139 -19.76 -3.29 -10.91
N ASN A 140 -20.18 -4.14 -11.84
CA ASN A 140 -19.77 -4.13 -13.24
C ASN A 140 -20.90 -3.66 -14.18
N SER A 141 -22.02 -3.16 -13.66
CA SER A 141 -23.21 -2.81 -14.45
C SER A 141 -23.40 -1.31 -14.69
N LYS A 142 -22.64 -0.45 -14.00
CA LYS A 142 -22.77 1.01 -14.12
C LYS A 142 -21.82 1.54 -15.19
N ASN A 143 -22.34 2.42 -16.05
CA ASN A 143 -21.51 3.20 -16.95
C ASN A 143 -20.82 4.35 -16.21
N GLU A 144 -19.84 4.97 -16.87
CA GLU A 144 -18.99 6.03 -16.36
C GLU A 144 -19.77 7.29 -15.92
N ILE A 145 -20.90 7.60 -16.56
CA ILE A 145 -21.71 8.79 -16.23
C ILE A 145 -22.44 8.58 -14.92
N ILE A 146 -23.13 7.44 -14.79
CA ILE A 146 -23.85 7.08 -13.56
C ILE A 146 -22.86 6.97 -12.41
N PHE A 147 -21.73 6.30 -12.64
CA PHE A 147 -20.72 6.10 -11.61
C PHE A 147 -20.05 7.40 -11.16
N ALA A 148 -19.79 8.34 -12.07
CA ALA A 148 -19.31 9.68 -11.71
C ALA A 148 -20.30 10.43 -10.81
N GLY A 149 -21.59 10.42 -11.17
CA GLY A 149 -22.64 11.03 -10.36
C GLY A 149 -22.81 10.38 -8.99
N ASP A 150 -22.69 9.05 -8.91
CA ASP A 150 -22.67 8.30 -7.66
C ASP A 150 -21.50 8.71 -6.75
N LEU A 151 -20.28 8.84 -7.28
CA LEU A 151 -19.11 9.28 -6.52
C LEU A 151 -19.25 10.73 -6.04
N ALA A 152 -19.75 11.63 -6.90
CA ALA A 152 -20.01 13.02 -6.52
C ALA A 152 -21.04 13.12 -5.38
N ASN A 153 -22.14 12.37 -5.49
CA ASN A 153 -23.15 12.28 -4.45
C ASN A 153 -22.62 11.66 -3.15
N LEU A 154 -21.73 10.67 -3.26
CA LEU A 154 -21.11 10.01 -2.10
C LEU A 154 -20.25 11.00 -1.33
N VAL A 155 -19.38 11.74 -2.01
CA VAL A 155 -18.52 12.76 -1.40
C VAL A 155 -19.36 13.90 -0.80
N GLY A 156 -20.40 14.35 -1.50
CA GLY A 156 -21.29 15.40 -1.00
C GLY A 156 -22.05 15.05 0.29
N LYS A 157 -22.17 13.75 0.62
CA LYS A 157 -22.76 13.28 1.89
C LYS A 157 -21.75 13.20 3.04
N LEU A 158 -20.45 13.27 2.74
CA LEU A 158 -19.38 13.13 3.72
C LEU A 158 -18.76 14.50 4.02
N SER A 159 -18.61 14.85 5.29
CA SER A 159 -17.86 16.04 5.70
C SER A 159 -16.36 15.83 5.45
N ASN A 160 -15.73 16.71 4.68
CA ASN A 160 -14.27 16.81 4.49
C ASN A 160 -13.60 15.52 3.96
N ALA A 161 -14.24 14.81 3.04
CA ALA A 161 -13.66 13.63 2.41
C ALA A 161 -12.79 13.98 1.19
N THR A 162 -11.62 13.36 1.07
CA THR A 162 -10.79 13.43 -0.15
C THR A 162 -11.20 12.31 -1.10
N LEU A 163 -11.61 12.67 -2.33
CA LEU A 163 -11.92 11.71 -3.38
C LEU A 163 -10.68 11.36 -4.19
N MET A 164 -10.39 10.06 -4.32
CA MET A 164 -9.30 9.51 -5.12
C MET A 164 -9.86 8.52 -6.13
N VAL A 165 -9.57 8.73 -7.42
CA VAL A 165 -10.13 7.90 -8.51
C VAL A 165 -9.02 7.47 -9.47
N ASP A 166 -9.03 6.20 -9.89
CA ASP A 166 -8.13 5.73 -10.95
C ASP A 166 -8.32 6.59 -12.22
N ASN A 167 -7.21 7.05 -12.78
CA ASN A 167 -7.19 7.84 -14.01
C ASN A 167 -6.83 6.98 -15.24
N GLY A 168 -6.68 5.66 -15.08
CA GLY A 168 -6.49 4.70 -16.17
C GLY A 168 -7.77 4.46 -16.99
N GLY A 169 -7.64 4.39 -18.31
CA GLY A 169 -8.73 3.98 -19.21
C GLY A 169 -10.02 4.79 -19.03
N VAL A 170 -11.13 4.10 -18.70
CA VAL A 170 -12.45 4.71 -18.43
C VAL A 170 -12.43 5.65 -17.21
N GLY A 171 -11.52 5.42 -16.27
CA GLY A 171 -11.32 6.28 -15.10
C GLY A 171 -10.97 7.73 -15.47
N ALA A 172 -10.27 7.96 -16.58
CA ALA A 172 -10.00 9.32 -17.07
C ALA A 172 -11.29 10.07 -17.44
N THR A 173 -12.29 9.37 -17.99
CA THR A 173 -13.59 9.95 -18.33
C THR A 173 -14.39 10.25 -17.06
N VAL A 174 -14.43 9.30 -16.11
CA VAL A 174 -15.08 9.49 -14.81
C VAL A 174 -14.51 10.72 -14.09
N ASN A 175 -13.18 10.87 -14.05
CA ASN A 175 -12.52 12.03 -13.46
C ASN A 175 -12.96 13.35 -14.11
N LYS A 176 -13.01 13.43 -15.44
CA LYS A 176 -13.46 14.65 -16.15
C LYS A 176 -14.92 15.00 -15.82
N LEU A 177 -15.79 13.99 -15.71
CA LEU A 177 -17.19 14.19 -15.35
C LEU A 177 -17.35 14.72 -13.92
N ILE A 178 -16.56 14.19 -12.98
CA ILE A 178 -16.54 14.64 -11.59
C ILE A 178 -16.03 16.08 -11.49
N GLU A 179 -14.97 16.42 -12.21
CA GLU A 179 -14.46 17.80 -12.30
C GLU A 179 -15.50 18.76 -12.90
N ALA A 180 -16.23 18.33 -13.93
CA ALA A 180 -17.31 19.12 -14.52
C ALA A 180 -18.48 19.36 -13.56
N MET A 181 -18.68 18.50 -12.55
CA MET A 181 -19.63 18.69 -11.46
C MET A 181 -19.09 19.60 -10.34
N GLY A 182 -17.87 20.11 -10.46
CA GLY A 182 -17.24 20.98 -9.46
C GLY A 182 -16.73 20.24 -8.22
N VAL A 183 -16.60 18.91 -8.27
CA VAL A 183 -16.10 18.11 -7.15
C VAL A 183 -14.59 17.93 -7.27
N PRO A 184 -13.79 18.33 -6.26
CA PRO A 184 -12.35 18.08 -6.26
C PRO A 184 -12.02 16.59 -6.27
N VAL A 185 -11.09 16.17 -7.13
CA VAL A 185 -10.68 14.76 -7.26
C VAL A 185 -9.16 14.63 -7.41
N VAL A 186 -8.58 13.69 -6.69
CA VAL A 186 -7.19 13.28 -6.83
C VAL A 186 -7.11 12.12 -7.83
N LYS A 187 -6.41 12.38 -8.94
CA LYS A 187 -6.26 11.44 -10.07
C LYS A 187 -5.12 10.47 -9.81
N VAL A 188 -5.44 9.22 -9.51
CA VAL A 188 -4.44 8.17 -9.27
C VAL A 188 -3.90 7.65 -10.60
N ASN A 189 -2.57 7.54 -10.73
CA ASN A 189 -1.93 7.10 -11.96
C ASN A 189 -0.90 6.00 -11.69
N TRP A 190 -1.35 4.74 -11.69
CA TRP A 190 -0.56 3.58 -11.26
C TRP A 190 0.82 3.41 -11.91
N GLY A 191 0.95 3.77 -13.18
CA GLY A 191 2.19 3.61 -13.94
C GLY A 191 3.28 4.62 -13.60
N LYS A 192 2.98 5.68 -12.82
CA LYS A 192 3.97 6.69 -12.46
C LYS A 192 5.04 6.12 -11.52
N PRO A 193 6.29 6.61 -11.61
CA PRO A 193 7.30 6.32 -10.60
C PRO A 193 6.89 6.92 -9.25
N CYS A 194 7.44 6.36 -8.16
CA CYS A 194 7.28 6.94 -6.83
C CYS A 194 7.93 8.33 -6.77
N PHE A 195 7.38 9.22 -5.94
CA PHE A 195 7.91 10.57 -5.80
C PHE A 195 9.19 10.58 -4.95
N LYS A 196 9.15 9.98 -3.76
CA LYS A 196 10.28 9.86 -2.86
C LYS A 196 11.36 8.94 -3.41
N LYS A 197 12.62 9.37 -3.30
CA LYS A 197 13.79 8.61 -3.76
C LYS A 197 13.92 7.25 -3.05
N GLU A 198 13.68 7.22 -1.74
CA GLU A 198 13.65 5.98 -0.94
C GLU A 198 12.67 4.95 -1.49
N TYR A 199 11.51 5.39 -2.00
CA TYR A 199 10.50 4.52 -2.58
C TYR A 199 10.86 4.09 -4.00
N GLN A 200 11.52 4.95 -4.77
CA GLN A 200 12.03 4.57 -6.09
C GLN A 200 13.03 3.40 -6.00
N ASP A 201 13.76 3.27 -4.89
CA ASP A 201 14.70 2.17 -4.66
C ASP A 201 14.07 0.88 -4.12
N ARG A 202 12.81 0.93 -3.69
CA ARG A 202 12.04 -0.22 -3.18
C ARG A 202 10.94 -0.67 -4.13
N PHE A 203 10.39 0.23 -4.94
CA PHE A 203 9.18 -0.02 -5.71
C PHE A 203 9.37 0.42 -7.16
N TYR A 204 8.93 -0.42 -8.08
CA TYR A 204 9.02 -0.11 -9.51
C TYR A 204 8.10 1.06 -9.92
N ASN A 205 6.93 1.17 -9.31
CA ASN A 205 5.94 2.21 -9.58
C ASN A 205 5.03 2.46 -8.36
N GLN A 206 4.15 3.45 -8.47
CA GLN A 206 3.19 3.81 -7.44
C GLN A 206 2.27 2.63 -7.04
N ARG A 207 1.91 1.75 -7.98
CA ARG A 207 1.10 0.56 -7.67
C ARG A 207 1.82 -0.41 -6.73
N ALA A 208 3.08 -0.71 -7.03
CA ALA A 208 3.89 -1.55 -6.15
C ALA A 208 4.10 -0.89 -4.78
N CYS A 209 4.37 0.43 -4.75
CA CYS A 209 4.51 1.19 -3.52
C CYS A 209 3.27 1.09 -2.63
N ALA A 210 2.10 1.45 -3.15
CA ALA A 210 0.85 1.43 -2.42
C ALA A 210 0.48 0.04 -1.89
N MET A 211 0.56 -1.00 -2.73
CA MET A 211 0.21 -2.36 -2.34
C MET A 211 1.14 -2.96 -1.30
N VAL A 212 2.45 -2.75 -1.47
CA VAL A 212 3.45 -3.28 -0.52
C VAL A 212 3.36 -2.56 0.82
N ARG A 213 3.20 -1.23 0.82
CA ARG A 213 2.96 -0.46 2.06
C ARG A 213 1.68 -0.92 2.77
N MET A 214 0.62 -1.20 2.02
CA MET A 214 -0.61 -1.78 2.59
C MET A 214 -0.38 -3.17 3.19
N ARG A 215 0.40 -4.03 2.51
CA ARG A 215 0.79 -5.35 3.05
C ARG A 215 1.51 -5.19 4.40
N ASP A 216 2.50 -4.32 4.45
CA ASP A 216 3.33 -4.11 5.65
C ASP A 216 2.48 -3.55 6.81
N ALA A 217 1.53 -2.67 6.48
CA ALA A 217 0.55 -2.17 7.42
C ALA A 217 -0.44 -3.25 7.92
N ILE A 218 -0.87 -4.17 7.06
CA ILE A 218 -1.70 -5.32 7.48
C ILE A 218 -0.94 -6.19 8.49
N LYS A 219 0.33 -6.51 8.19
CA LYS A 219 1.17 -7.35 9.06
C LYS A 219 1.47 -6.70 10.41
N SER A 220 1.79 -5.41 10.41
CA SER A 220 2.04 -4.62 11.62
C SER A 220 0.77 -4.16 12.34
N GLY A 221 -0.41 -4.44 11.78
CA GLY A 221 -1.68 -4.18 12.44
C GLY A 221 -2.24 -2.78 12.35
N ARG A 222 -1.79 -2.02 11.35
CA ARG A 222 -2.23 -0.67 11.04
C ARG A 222 -3.38 -0.62 10.03
N VAL A 223 -3.93 -1.78 9.65
CA VAL A 223 -5.11 -1.89 8.78
C VAL A 223 -6.22 -2.66 9.49
N SER A 224 -7.44 -2.11 9.40
CA SER A 224 -8.66 -2.79 9.84
C SER A 224 -9.74 -2.77 8.76
N PHE A 225 -10.42 -3.91 8.56
CA PHE A 225 -11.57 -4.05 7.67
C PHE A 225 -12.85 -4.05 8.51
N ARG A 226 -13.46 -2.88 8.67
CA ARG A 226 -14.63 -2.61 9.52
C ARG A 226 -15.94 -2.47 8.75
N MET A 227 -15.91 -2.65 7.43
CA MET A 227 -17.08 -2.55 6.59
C MET A 227 -18.13 -3.60 6.97
N ASN A 228 -19.39 -3.17 7.09
CA ASN A 228 -20.51 -4.09 7.25
C ASN A 228 -20.83 -4.75 5.91
N ILE A 229 -20.35 -5.98 5.71
CA ILE A 229 -20.46 -6.71 4.44
C ILE A 229 -20.94 -8.13 4.66
N ASP A 230 -21.61 -8.68 3.65
CA ASP A 230 -22.03 -10.08 3.67
C ASP A 230 -20.83 -11.05 3.53
N ARG A 231 -21.11 -12.33 3.77
CA ARG A 231 -20.09 -13.40 3.67
C ARG A 231 -19.49 -13.51 2.27
N LYS A 232 -20.25 -13.22 1.21
CA LYS A 232 -19.81 -13.34 -0.18
C LYS A 232 -18.79 -12.25 -0.51
N MET A 233 -19.04 -11.02 -0.10
CA MET A 233 -18.13 -9.89 -0.25
C MET A 233 -16.87 -10.09 0.60
N LYS A 234 -17.00 -10.59 1.84
CA LYS A 234 -15.83 -10.95 2.66
C LYS A 234 -14.94 -11.99 1.96
N GLU A 235 -15.53 -13.08 1.46
CA GLU A 235 -14.78 -14.11 0.75
C GLU A 235 -14.12 -13.59 -0.52
N LYS A 236 -14.81 -12.71 -1.25
CA LYS A 236 -14.26 -12.04 -2.43
C LYS A 236 -13.02 -11.19 -2.11
N ILE A 237 -13.07 -10.41 -1.02
CA ILE A 237 -11.93 -9.61 -0.55
C ILE A 237 -10.75 -10.53 -0.19
N LEU A 238 -11.00 -11.60 0.56
CA LEU A 238 -9.97 -12.58 0.95
C LEU A 238 -9.33 -13.23 -0.29
N LEU A 239 -10.14 -13.63 -1.27
CA LEU A 239 -9.67 -14.26 -2.50
C LEU A 239 -8.84 -13.31 -3.36
N GLN A 240 -9.27 -12.05 -3.51
CA GLN A 240 -8.50 -11.05 -4.25
C GLN A 240 -7.16 -10.79 -3.58
N GLY A 241 -7.15 -10.52 -2.27
CA GLY A 241 -5.92 -10.20 -1.55
C GLY A 241 -4.92 -11.36 -1.48
N ALA A 242 -5.41 -12.60 -1.32
CA ALA A 242 -4.55 -13.78 -1.28
C ALA A 242 -4.00 -14.20 -2.65
N ARG A 243 -4.48 -13.59 -3.74
CA ARG A 243 -4.08 -13.86 -5.13
C ARG A 243 -3.54 -12.59 -5.79
N LEU A 244 -2.57 -11.95 -5.14
CA LEU A 244 -1.86 -10.78 -5.63
C LEU A 244 -0.41 -11.15 -5.99
N PRO A 245 -0.14 -11.61 -7.22
CA PRO A 245 1.22 -11.99 -7.58
C PRO A 245 2.14 -10.79 -7.68
N TYR A 246 3.37 -10.99 -7.24
CA TYR A 246 4.44 -10.00 -7.33
C TYR A 246 5.76 -10.70 -7.64
N HIS A 247 6.69 -9.94 -8.20
CA HIS A 247 8.06 -10.36 -8.41
C HIS A 247 9.00 -9.19 -8.12
N PHE A 248 10.30 -9.46 -8.13
CA PHE A 248 11.31 -8.40 -8.06
C PHE A 248 11.81 -8.08 -9.47
N ALA A 249 12.03 -6.80 -9.76
CA ALA A 249 12.53 -6.36 -11.07
C ALA A 249 13.88 -7.04 -11.39
N GLU A 250 14.00 -7.58 -12.61
CA GLU A 250 15.23 -8.26 -13.02
C GLU A 250 16.40 -7.29 -13.19
N ALA A 251 16.16 -6.07 -13.66
CA ALA A 251 17.15 -5.01 -13.85
C ALA A 251 16.87 -3.83 -12.90
N GLY A 252 17.90 -3.32 -12.22
CA GLY A 252 17.80 -2.08 -11.42
C GLY A 252 17.61 -2.24 -9.90
N GLY A 253 17.76 -3.46 -9.34
CA GLY A 253 17.81 -3.70 -7.89
C GLY A 253 16.62 -4.49 -7.33
N LEU A 254 16.57 -4.67 -6.00
CA LEU A 254 15.51 -5.40 -5.29
C LEU A 254 14.25 -4.52 -5.17
N ARG A 255 13.63 -4.21 -6.31
CA ARG A 255 12.41 -3.39 -6.41
C ARG A 255 11.19 -4.29 -6.62
N TYR A 256 10.15 -4.10 -5.82
CA TYR A 256 8.89 -4.84 -6.01
C TYR A 256 8.19 -4.41 -7.30
N VAL A 257 7.65 -5.40 -7.99
CA VAL A 257 6.80 -5.27 -9.16
C VAL A 257 5.53 -6.08 -8.91
N MET A 258 4.37 -5.43 -8.99
CA MET A 258 3.09 -6.12 -8.95
C MET A 258 2.74 -6.64 -10.34
N GLU A 259 2.22 -7.85 -10.41
CA GLU A 259 1.85 -8.47 -11.68
C GLU A 259 0.78 -7.66 -12.41
N LYS A 260 0.91 -7.52 -13.73
CA LYS A 260 -0.02 -6.70 -14.52
C LYS A 260 -1.37 -7.41 -14.63
N LYS A 261 -2.47 -6.63 -14.64
CA LYS A 261 -3.85 -7.15 -14.81
C LYS A 261 -3.96 -8.10 -16.02
N GLU A 262 -3.30 -7.77 -17.13
CA GLU A 262 -3.30 -8.62 -18.34
C GLU A 262 -2.65 -10.00 -18.15
N VAL A 263 -1.55 -10.06 -17.39
CA VAL A 263 -0.82 -11.32 -17.12
C VAL A 263 -1.59 -12.14 -16.10
N MET A 264 -2.11 -11.50 -15.05
CA MET A 264 -3.02 -12.13 -14.09
C MET A 264 -4.18 -12.82 -14.81
N ARG A 265 -4.82 -12.12 -15.76
CA ARG A 265 -5.91 -12.66 -16.57
C ARG A 265 -5.48 -13.87 -17.41
N LYS A 266 -4.32 -13.80 -18.07
CA LYS A 266 -3.77 -14.94 -18.84
C LYS A 266 -3.55 -16.18 -17.96
N ASN A 267 -3.25 -15.97 -16.67
CA ASN A 267 -3.07 -17.02 -15.68
C ASN A 267 -4.35 -17.41 -14.94
N GLY A 268 -5.53 -16.96 -15.40
CA GLY A 268 -6.82 -17.27 -14.78
C GLY A 268 -7.08 -16.59 -13.44
N ILE A 269 -6.32 -15.54 -13.10
CA ILE A 269 -6.48 -14.75 -11.89
C ILE A 269 -7.33 -13.51 -12.22
N LYS A 270 -8.44 -13.32 -11.50
CA LYS A 270 -9.31 -12.14 -11.67
C LYS A 270 -8.59 -10.87 -11.20
N SER A 271 -8.91 -9.73 -11.83
CA SER A 271 -8.45 -8.42 -11.38
C SER A 271 -8.81 -8.16 -9.90
N PRO A 272 -7.87 -7.60 -9.12
CA PRO A 272 -8.07 -7.34 -7.69
C PRO A 272 -8.65 -5.94 -7.43
N ASP A 273 -9.75 -5.57 -8.11
CA ASP A 273 -10.26 -4.18 -8.13
C ASP A 273 -10.52 -3.60 -6.71
N ILE A 274 -10.96 -4.43 -5.75
CA ILE A 274 -11.17 -3.98 -4.37
C ILE A 274 -9.82 -3.69 -3.69
N PHE A 275 -8.80 -4.51 -3.94
CA PHE A 275 -7.46 -4.30 -3.37
C PHE A 275 -6.70 -3.16 -4.05
N ASP A 276 -6.84 -2.99 -5.36
CA ASP A 276 -6.35 -1.81 -6.07
C ASP A 276 -6.96 -0.54 -5.42
N ALA A 277 -8.29 -0.46 -5.29
CA ALA A 277 -8.95 0.68 -4.63
C ALA A 277 -8.52 0.89 -3.17
N LYS A 278 -8.44 -0.19 -2.36
CA LYS A 278 -7.97 -0.10 -0.97
C LYS A 278 -6.56 0.49 -0.88
N SER A 279 -5.67 0.09 -1.79
CA SER A 279 -4.27 0.50 -1.75
C SER A 279 -4.05 1.99 -2.02
N PHE A 280 -5.02 2.70 -2.60
CA PHE A 280 -4.93 4.16 -2.78
C PHE A 280 -4.63 4.92 -1.49
N ALA A 281 -5.14 4.46 -0.34
CA ALA A 281 -4.86 5.06 0.97
C ALA A 281 -3.37 5.05 1.35
N TRP A 282 -2.54 4.30 0.62
CA TRP A 282 -1.10 4.12 0.83
C TRP A 282 -0.26 4.75 -0.29
N LEU A 283 -0.87 5.60 -1.12
CA LEU A 283 -0.13 6.45 -2.04
C LEU A 283 0.55 7.59 -1.30
N GLU A 284 1.58 8.16 -1.92
CA GLU A 284 2.33 9.29 -1.38
C GLU A 284 1.49 10.58 -1.35
N ASP A 285 0.57 10.73 -2.30
CA ASP A 285 -0.34 11.86 -2.45
C ASP A 285 -1.73 11.60 -1.81
N ALA A 286 -1.87 10.52 -1.03
CA ALA A 286 -3.06 10.23 -0.26
C ALA A 286 -3.14 11.14 0.98
N VAL A 287 -3.45 12.42 0.75
CA VAL A 287 -3.63 13.45 1.77
C VAL A 287 -5.08 13.47 2.23
N TYR A 288 -5.30 13.66 3.52
CA TYR A 288 -6.62 13.76 4.13
C TYR A 288 -6.79 15.09 4.86
N MET A 289 -8.03 15.56 4.93
CA MET A 289 -8.43 16.69 5.78
C MET A 289 -8.95 16.14 7.10
N VAL A 290 -8.59 16.77 8.22
CA VAL A 290 -9.07 16.35 9.55
C VAL A 290 -10.59 16.54 9.61
N SER A 291 -11.30 15.53 10.10
CA SER A 291 -12.75 15.56 10.24
C SER A 291 -13.19 16.52 11.34
N ASP A 292 -14.27 17.26 11.11
CA ASP A 292 -14.84 18.20 12.08
C ASP A 292 -15.29 17.52 13.40
N ASN A 293 -15.60 16.22 13.34
CA ASN A 293 -15.98 15.43 14.52
C ASN A 293 -14.80 15.07 15.44
N ALA A 294 -13.54 15.26 14.99
CA ALA A 294 -12.34 15.03 15.81
C ALA A 294 -12.00 16.23 16.75
N GLY A 295 -12.95 17.15 16.92
CA GLY A 295 -12.76 18.47 17.53
C GLY A 295 -12.67 18.47 19.05
N SER A 296 -11.52 18.11 19.59
CA SER A 296 -11.01 18.74 20.84
C SER A 296 -9.48 18.85 20.91
N GLY A 297 -8.73 18.15 20.04
CA GLY A 297 -7.26 18.19 20.00
C GLY A 297 -6.62 19.03 18.89
N VAL A 298 -7.42 19.61 17.99
CA VAL A 298 -6.96 20.25 16.73
C VAL A 298 -5.94 21.38 16.97
N THR A 299 -6.08 22.15 18.06
CA THR A 299 -5.14 23.23 18.40
C THR A 299 -3.73 22.68 18.67
N SER A 300 -3.62 21.56 19.39
CA SER A 300 -2.32 21.00 19.79
C SER A 300 -1.56 20.32 18.66
N ALA A 301 -2.26 19.69 17.71
CA ALA A 301 -1.62 18.98 16.59
C ALA A 301 -1.10 19.95 15.52
N VAL A 302 -1.84 21.03 15.26
CA VAL A 302 -1.38 22.11 14.37
C VAL A 302 -0.24 22.90 15.01
N GLU A 303 -0.28 23.14 16.32
CA GLU A 303 0.85 23.72 17.06
C GLU A 303 2.08 22.81 17.04
N SER A 304 1.91 21.50 17.20
CA SER A 304 3.02 20.54 17.15
C SER A 304 3.63 20.43 15.75
N ALA A 305 2.80 20.45 14.70
CA ALA A 305 3.27 20.44 13.33
C ALA A 305 3.99 21.76 12.96
N LYS A 306 3.50 22.90 13.45
CA LYS A 306 4.19 24.20 13.29
C LYS A 306 5.52 24.24 14.03
N ALA A 307 5.56 23.74 15.27
CA ALA A 307 6.79 23.67 16.06
C ALA A 307 7.84 22.76 15.41
N ALA A 308 7.43 21.61 14.87
CA ALA A 308 8.34 20.72 14.14
C ALA A 308 8.86 21.36 12.83
N VAL A 309 8.05 22.19 12.18
CA VAL A 309 8.48 22.95 11.00
C VAL A 309 9.45 24.07 11.39
N GLU A 310 9.17 24.82 12.45
CA GLU A 310 10.07 25.88 12.96
C GLU A 310 11.43 25.34 13.41
N ASP A 311 11.46 24.20 14.11
CA ASP A 311 12.69 23.51 14.54
C ASP A 311 13.52 22.99 13.34
N MET A 312 12.87 22.63 12.23
CA MET A 312 13.56 22.26 10.98
C MET A 312 14.14 23.46 10.23
N PHE A 313 13.69 24.68 10.52
CA PHE A 313 14.16 25.92 9.89
C PHE A 313 15.06 26.76 10.81
N SER A 314 15.23 26.41 12.08
CA SER A 314 16.13 27.12 13.00
C SER A 314 17.62 26.89 12.74
N ASP A 315 17.97 25.88 11.94
CA ASP A 315 19.35 25.58 11.53
C ASP A 315 19.75 26.30 10.22
N VAL A 316 18.92 27.21 9.72
CA VAL A 316 19.17 28.02 8.52
C VAL A 316 19.07 29.52 8.84
N GLU A 317 19.83 29.96 9.85
CA GLU A 317 20.31 31.35 9.98
C GLU A 317 21.77 31.38 10.47
#